data_AF-A0A6J4NUQ4-F1
#
_entry.id   AF-A0A6J4NUQ4-F1
#
_cell.length_a   1.000
_cell.length_b   1.000
_cell.length_c   1.000
_cell.angle_alpha   90.00
_cell.angle_beta   90.00
_cell.angle_gamma   90.00
#
_symmetry.space_group_name_H-M   'P 1'
#
loop_
_entity.id
_entity.type
_entity.pdbx_description
1 polymer ?
#
loop_
_entity_poly.entity_id
_entity_poly.type
_entity_poly.pdbx_seq_one_letter_code
_entity_poly.pdbx_strand_id
1 'polypeptide(L)'
;MKAMTETFLETGWDGEAEARQARDDRAAALTAQGFVCSCQDLWNVAGRRVFLLEAAQPEREAIRVESTKTRLDAKAKPIKRKLLDFEIF
;
A
#
# COMPACT_ATOMS: atom_id res chain seq x y z
N MET A 1 -2.23 12.29 -15.50
CA MET A 1 -2.02 11.07 -14.70
C MET A 1 -1.96 9.86 -15.62
N LYS A 2 -0.97 8.98 -15.49
CA LYS A 2 -0.92 7.71 -16.25
C LYS A 2 -1.48 6.61 -15.36
N ALA A 3 -2.67 6.11 -15.69
CA ALA A 3 -3.29 4.96 -15.06
C ALA A 3 -3.18 3.76 -16.00
N MET A 4 -2.99 2.58 -15.44
CA MET A 4 -3.02 1.31 -16.16
C MET A 4 -4.00 0.35 -15.49
N THR A 5 -4.63 -0.47 -16.30
CA THR A 5 -5.56 -1.51 -15.85
C THR A 5 -5.12 -2.82 -16.50
N GLU A 6 -4.87 -3.84 -15.67
CA GLU A 6 -4.51 -5.19 -16.09
C GLU A 6 -5.57 -6.18 -15.58
N THR A 7 -5.86 -7.20 -16.37
CA THR A 7 -6.88 -8.22 -16.06
C THR A 7 -6.25 -9.60 -16.04
N PHE A 8 -6.53 -10.35 -14.98
CA PHE A 8 -6.06 -11.71 -14.74
C PHE A 8 -7.28 -12.62 -14.77
N LEU A 9 -7.27 -13.62 -15.65
CA LEU A 9 -8.37 -14.56 -15.82
C LEU A 9 -7.98 -15.91 -15.23
N GLU A 10 -8.88 -16.54 -14.48
CA GLU A 10 -8.67 -17.89 -13.93
C GLU A 10 -8.25 -18.89 -15.01
N THR A 11 -8.87 -18.86 -16.20
CA THR A 11 -8.57 -19.80 -17.30
C THR A 11 -7.17 -19.64 -17.90
N GLY A 12 -6.45 -18.56 -17.55
CA GLY A 12 -5.05 -18.39 -17.94
C GLY A 12 -4.06 -19.10 -17.02
N TRP A 13 -4.55 -19.73 -15.95
CA TRP A 13 -3.78 -20.35 -14.87
C TRP A 13 -4.42 -21.67 -14.43
N ASP A 14 -3.78 -22.43 -13.53
CA ASP A 14 -4.30 -23.72 -13.07
C ASP A 14 -5.46 -23.58 -12.05
N GLY A 15 -5.97 -22.36 -11.85
CA GLY A 15 -7.18 -22.08 -11.09
C GLY A 15 -7.24 -20.69 -10.48
N GLU A 16 -8.29 -20.48 -9.68
CA GLU A 16 -8.57 -19.20 -9.01
C GLU A 16 -7.37 -18.67 -8.20
N ALA A 17 -6.78 -19.54 -7.38
CA ALA A 17 -5.74 -19.16 -6.44
C ALA A 17 -4.48 -18.65 -7.15
N GLU A 18 -4.10 -19.28 -8.27
CA GLU A 18 -2.94 -18.87 -9.05
C GLU A 18 -3.18 -17.57 -9.80
N ALA A 19 -4.35 -17.40 -10.42
CA ALA A 19 -4.69 -16.16 -11.09
C ALA A 19 -4.72 -14.97 -10.12
N ARG A 20 -5.21 -15.21 -8.89
CA ARG A 20 -5.16 -14.22 -7.80
C ARG A 20 -3.73 -13.94 -7.36
N GLN A 21 -2.92 -14.97 -7.13
CA GLN A 21 -1.53 -14.80 -6.74
C GLN A 21 -0.73 -14.04 -7.81
N ALA A 22 -0.93 -14.34 -9.09
CA ALA A 22 -0.26 -13.64 -10.19
C ALA A 22 -0.64 -12.14 -10.24
N ARG A 23 -1.91 -11.80 -9.97
CA ARG A 23 -2.34 -10.40 -9.82
C ARG A 23 -1.61 -9.74 -8.64
N ASP A 24 -1.55 -10.41 -7.50
CA ASP A 24 -0.97 -9.86 -6.28
C ASP A 24 0.55 -9.66 -6.42
N ASP A 25 1.25 -10.60 -7.07
CA ASP A 25 2.66 -10.49 -7.43
C ASP A 25 2.91 -9.29 -8.37
N ARG A 26 2.02 -9.09 -9.34
CA ARG A 26 2.09 -7.94 -10.24
C ARG A 26 1.85 -6.63 -9.49
N ALA A 27 0.88 -6.59 -8.59
CA ALA A 27 0.60 -5.42 -7.76
C ALA A 27 1.79 -5.08 -6.86
N ALA A 28 2.45 -6.08 -6.28
CA ALA A 28 3.67 -5.90 -5.51
C ALA A 28 4.81 -5.32 -6.37
N ALA A 29 5.01 -5.84 -7.58
CA ALA A 29 6.02 -5.33 -8.51
C ALA A 29 5.76 -3.87 -8.93
N LEU A 30 4.51 -3.49 -9.16
CA LEU A 30 4.13 -2.11 -9.50
C LEU A 30 4.24 -1.17 -8.29
N THR A 31 3.90 -1.66 -7.10
CA THR A 31 4.08 -0.90 -5.84
C THR A 31 5.56 -0.61 -5.59
N ALA A 32 6.45 -1.58 -5.82
CA ALA A 32 7.90 -1.38 -5.74
C ALA A 32 8.42 -0.34 -6.76
N GLN A 33 7.74 -0.19 -7.91
CA GLN A 33 8.02 0.85 -8.90
C GLN A 33 7.41 2.22 -8.54
N GLY A 34 6.70 2.32 -7.42
CA GLY A 34 6.10 3.56 -6.93
C GLY A 34 4.69 3.84 -7.47
N PHE A 35 3.98 2.84 -8.00
CA PHE A 35 2.56 2.96 -8.33
C PHE A 35 1.69 2.68 -7.10
N VAL A 36 0.55 3.36 -7.03
CA VAL A 36 -0.54 3.02 -6.11
C VAL A 36 -1.43 2.00 -6.81
N CYS A 37 -1.57 0.81 -6.23
CA CYS A 37 -2.32 -0.30 -6.82
C CYS A 37 -3.62 -0.57 -6.07
N SER A 38 -4.68 -0.92 -6.80
CA SER A 38 -5.97 -1.39 -6.31
C SER A 38 -6.27 -2.74 -6.95
N CYS A 39 -6.61 -3.73 -6.14
CA CYS A 39 -6.93 -5.08 -6.58
C CYS A 39 -8.42 -5.34 -6.35
N GLN A 40 -9.12 -5.84 -7.36
CA GLN A 40 -10.52 -6.22 -7.25
C GLN A 40 -10.72 -7.67 -7.72
N ASP A 41 -11.54 -8.42 -6.99
CA ASP A 41 -12.05 -9.72 -7.41
C ASP A 41 -13.39 -9.47 -8.12
N LEU A 42 -13.37 -9.31 -9.45
CA LEU A 42 -14.57 -9.03 -10.21
C LEU A 42 -15.30 -10.33 -10.56
N TRP A 43 -16.62 -10.24 -10.53
CA TRP A 43 -17.53 -11.38 -10.64
C TRP A 43 -17.30 -12.24 -11.87
N ASN A 44 -17.86 -13.44 -11.75
CA ASN A 44 -17.84 -14.51 -12.72
C ASN A 44 -18.52 -14.09 -14.04
N VAL A 45 -17.76 -13.69 -15.06
CA VAL A 45 -18.29 -13.32 -16.39
C VAL A 45 -18.35 -14.58 -17.25
N ALA A 46 -19.56 -15.00 -17.63
CA ALA A 46 -19.78 -16.19 -18.46
C ALA A 46 -19.12 -17.48 -17.91
N GLY A 47 -19.08 -17.65 -16.57
CA GLY A 47 -18.46 -18.81 -15.94
C GLY A 47 -16.94 -18.70 -15.72
N ARG A 48 -16.34 -17.53 -15.96
CA ARG A 48 -14.92 -17.24 -15.72
C ARG A 48 -14.72 -16.18 -14.65
N ARG A 49 -13.88 -16.46 -13.64
CA ARG A 49 -13.47 -15.48 -12.63
C ARG A 49 -12.43 -14.51 -13.18
N VAL A 50 -12.57 -13.24 -12.81
CA VAL A 50 -11.77 -12.12 -13.32
C VAL A 50 -11.17 -11.37 -12.13
N PHE A 51 -9.85 -11.21 -12.12
CA PHE A 51 -9.14 -10.40 -11.12
C PHE A 51 -8.59 -9.16 -11.79
N LEU A 52 -8.99 -8.00 -11.30
CA LEU A 52 -8.58 -6.71 -11.84
C LEU A 52 -7.46 -6.11 -11.00
N LEU A 53 -6.46 -5.57 -11.68
CA LEU A 53 -5.42 -4.73 -11.11
C LEU A 53 -5.49 -3.36 -11.76
N GLU A 54 -5.69 -2.34 -10.95
CA GLU A 54 -5.61 -0.95 -11.36
C GLU A 54 -4.38 -0.34 -10.70
N ALA A 55 -3.48 0.25 -11.48
CA ALA A 55 -2.30 0.92 -10.96
C ALA A 55 -2.23 2.35 -11.48
N ALA A 56 -2.10 3.30 -10.57
CA ALA A 56 -1.98 4.72 -10.85
C ALA A 56 -0.64 5.23 -10.34
N GLN A 57 0.06 6.02 -11.15
CA GLN A 57 1.23 6.72 -10.63
C GLN A 57 0.74 7.83 -9.70
N PRO A 58 1.17 7.87 -8.42
CA PRO A 58 0.82 8.97 -7.54
C PRO A 58 1.34 10.25 -8.20
N GLU A 59 0.46 11.23 -8.33
CA GLU A 59 0.90 12.57 -8.70
C GLU A 59 1.95 12.95 -7.66
N ARG A 60 3.18 13.24 -8.10
CA ARG A 60 4.14 13.91 -7.23
C ARG A 60 3.52 15.27 -6.97
N GLU A 61 2.68 15.37 -5.94
CA GLU A 61 2.59 16.61 -5.20
C GLU A 61 4.02 16.92 -4.81
N ALA A 62 4.59 17.93 -5.48
CA ALA A 62 5.84 18.51 -5.07
C ALA A 62 5.59 19.03 -3.66
N ILE A 63 5.86 18.20 -2.66
CA ILE A 63 5.99 18.65 -1.28
C ILE A 63 7.21 19.55 -1.33
N ARG A 64 6.97 20.85 -1.58
CA ARG A 64 7.91 21.91 -1.32
C ARG A 64 8.03 21.90 0.19
N VAL A 65 8.93 21.07 0.70
CA VAL A 65 9.40 21.15 2.08
C VAL A 65 10.13 22.48 2.15
N GLU A 66 9.40 23.57 2.36
CA GLU A 66 9.99 24.77 2.93
C GLU A 66 10.50 24.35 4.29
N SER A 67 11.80 24.07 4.35
CA SER A 67 12.56 23.87 5.56
C SER A 67 12.44 25.13 6.40
N THR A 68 11.35 25.29 7.14
CA THR A 68 11.29 26.21 8.26
C THR A 68 12.26 25.64 9.29
N LYS A 69 13.46 26.20 9.31
CA LYS A 69 14.42 26.08 10.42
C LYS A 69 13.70 26.53 11.69
N THR A 70 12.98 25.63 12.36
CA THR A 70 12.47 25.89 13.69
C THR A 70 13.67 25.79 14.62
N ARG A 71 14.21 26.97 14.96
CA ARG A 71 15.20 27.18 16.01
C ARG A 71 14.58 26.60 17.30
N LEU A 72 15.02 25.41 17.70
CA LEU A 72 14.64 24.81 18.97
C LEU A 72 15.38 25.56 20.08
N ASP A 73 14.80 26.66 20.55
CA ASP A 73 15.19 27.30 21.79
C ASP A 73 14.85 26.37 22.95
N ALA A 74 15.91 25.91 23.62
CA ALA A 74 15.86 24.97 24.72
C ALA A 74 15.11 25.56 25.93
N LYS A 75 13.93 25.00 26.23
CA LYS A 75 13.37 24.95 27.59
C LYS A 75 12.73 23.60 27.85
N ALA A 76 13.57 22.59 28.08
CA ALA A 76 13.16 21.29 28.57
C ALA A 76 12.54 21.44 29.97
N LYS A 77 11.24 21.14 30.11
CA LYS A 77 10.63 20.83 31.40
C LYS A 77 10.68 19.30 31.59
N PRO A 78 11.25 18.80 32.69
CA PRO A 78 11.35 17.35 32.90
C PRO A 78 9.97 16.75 33.22
N ILE A 79 9.52 15.81 32.39
CA ILE A 79 8.35 14.97 32.65
C ILE A 79 8.76 13.95 33.71
N LYS A 80 8.22 14.09 34.94
CA LYS A 80 8.35 13.09 36.00
C LYS A 80 7.56 11.84 35.59
N ARG A 81 8.25 10.82 35.07
CA ARG A 81 7.68 9.47 34.94
C ARG A 81 7.62 8.86 36.33
N LYS A 82 6.41 8.67 36.87
CA LYS A 82 6.19 7.78 38.02
C LYS A 82 6.38 6.35 37.52
N LEU A 83 7.41 5.67 38.04
CA LEU A 83 7.61 4.24 37.90
C LEU A 83 6.47 3.57 38.68
N LEU A 84 5.67 2.74 38.02
CA LEU A 84 4.74 1.84 38.71
C LEU A 84 5.57 0.63 39.14
N ASP A 85 5.69 0.46 40.46
CA ASP A 85 6.24 -0.73 41.09
C ASP A 85 5.38 -1.94 40.67
N PHE A 86 5.96 -2.84 39.87
CA PHE A 86 5.42 -4.17 39.66
C PHE A 86 6.15 -5.12 40.61
N GLU A 87 5.54 -5.40 41.76
CA GLU A 87 5.88 -6.56 42.58
C GLU A 87 5.48 -7.82 41.80
N ILE A 88 6.46 -8.67 41.53
CA ILE A 88 6.24 -10.01 40.99
C ILE A 88 6.22 -10.95 42.19
N PHE A 89 5.07 -11.61 42.42
CA PHE A 89 4.91 -12.72 43.36
C PHE A 89 5.59 -14.00 42.86
#